data_AF-A0A1I8EN45-F1
#
_entry.id   AF-A0A1I8EN45-F1
#
_cell.length_a   1.000
_cell.length_b   1.000
_cell.length_c   1.000
_cell.angle_alpha   90.00
_cell.angle_beta   90.00
_cell.angle_gamma   90.00
#
_symmetry.space_group_name_H-M   'P 1'
#
loop_
_entity.id
_entity.type
_entity.pdbx_description
1 polymer ?
#
loop_
_entity_poly.entity_id
_entity_poly.type
_entity_poly.pdbx_seq_one_letter_code
_entity_poly.pdbx_strand_id
1 'polypeptide(L)'
;MIRNREDERMRVTRQYLRASHQHNRDSSWRRMVRTKQTAKKSLPARGKLMKLRTKRDRISGAKHKVRSDAANESTSVIKKRRYKPGMRALQEIRRLQRTVNLLMPRAPFQRLVREIAMNVSEKNVDLRFQSLAISALQEAAEVYLTCLFEDTNLAAIHAKRVTIFPKDIQFVRRLRGEFARFGR
;
A
#
# COMPACT_ATOMS: atom_id res chain seq x y z
N MET A 1 -0.89 35.19 -13.39
CA MET A 1 0.45 34.57 -13.59
C MET A 1 0.77 33.40 -12.64
N ILE A 2 -0.21 32.82 -11.92
CA ILE A 2 0.06 31.75 -10.93
C ILE A 2 -0.22 30.32 -11.47
N ARG A 3 -1.07 30.18 -12.49
CA ARG A 3 -1.47 28.88 -13.08
C ARG A 3 -0.34 28.13 -13.81
N ASN A 4 0.67 28.83 -14.33
CA ASN A 4 1.72 28.20 -15.13
C ASN A 4 2.79 27.46 -14.29
N ARG A 5 2.88 27.72 -12.98
CA ARG A 5 3.95 27.18 -12.12
C ARG A 5 3.66 25.77 -11.60
N GLU A 6 2.39 25.40 -11.48
CA GLU A 6 1.96 24.04 -11.13
C GLU A 6 2.08 23.08 -12.33
N ASP A 7 1.84 23.59 -13.54
CA ASP A 7 2.00 22.83 -14.78
C ASP A 7 3.46 22.44 -15.06
N GLU A 8 4.41 23.33 -14.76
CA GLU A 8 5.86 23.03 -14.86
C GLU A 8 6.28 21.93 -13.85
N ARG A 9 5.77 22.01 -12.61
CA ARG A 9 5.99 20.97 -11.57
C ARG A 9 5.42 19.61 -11.96
N MET A 10 4.25 19.61 -12.61
CA MET A 10 3.60 18.42 -13.14
C MET A 10 4.30 17.85 -14.38
N ARG A 11 4.97 18.68 -15.19
CA ARG A 11 5.72 18.24 -16.38
C ARG A 11 7.04 17.56 -16.02
N VAL A 12 7.82 18.13 -15.11
CA VAL A 12 9.10 17.55 -14.68
C VAL A 12 8.88 16.22 -13.98
N THR A 13 7.89 16.13 -13.08
CA THR A 13 7.54 14.87 -12.40
C THR A 13 6.97 13.81 -13.34
N ARG A 14 6.17 14.20 -14.35
CA ARG A 14 5.73 13.29 -15.43
C ARG A 14 6.88 12.80 -16.31
N GLN A 15 7.91 13.61 -16.53
CA GLN A 15 9.09 13.22 -17.30
C GLN A 15 9.91 12.15 -16.55
N TYR A 16 10.09 12.29 -15.23
CA TYR A 16 10.68 11.24 -14.38
C TYR A 16 9.83 9.97 -14.34
N LEU A 17 8.50 10.08 -14.31
CA LEU A 17 7.59 8.93 -14.33
C LEU A 17 7.57 8.19 -15.69
N ARG A 18 7.76 8.91 -16.82
CA ARG A 18 7.90 8.31 -18.16
C ARG A 18 9.21 7.54 -18.31
N ALA A 19 10.31 8.07 -17.74
CA ALA A 19 11.61 7.41 -17.78
C ALA A 19 11.62 6.08 -17.00
N SER A 20 10.95 6.02 -15.84
CA SER A 20 10.81 4.78 -15.04
C SER A 20 9.84 3.76 -15.67
N HIS A 21 8.81 4.23 -16.40
CA HIS A 21 7.87 3.34 -17.09
C HIS A 21 8.42 2.75 -18.40
N GLN A 22 9.39 3.40 -19.05
CA GLN A 22 9.96 2.89 -20.30
C GLN A 22 10.87 1.67 -20.04
N HIS A 23 11.55 1.61 -18.89
CA HIS A 23 12.38 0.46 -18.49
C HIS A 23 11.57 -0.76 -18.00
N ASN A 24 10.26 -0.57 -17.75
CA ASN A 24 9.34 -1.62 -17.26
C ASN A 24 8.45 -2.20 -18.38
N ARG A 25 8.80 -1.99 -19.66
CA ARG A 25 8.11 -2.64 -20.79
C ARG A 25 8.77 -3.94 -21.25
N ASP A 26 10.06 -4.13 -20.98
CA ASP A 26 10.83 -5.32 -21.40
C ASP A 26 11.11 -6.33 -20.26
N SER A 27 10.28 -6.34 -19.23
CA SER A 27 10.35 -7.35 -18.18
C SER A 27 9.50 -8.57 -18.54
N SER A 28 10.14 -9.55 -19.18
CA SER A 28 9.63 -10.92 -19.44
C SER A 28 9.08 -11.63 -18.18
N TRP A 29 9.34 -11.10 -16.99
CA TRP A 29 8.81 -11.49 -15.69
C TRP A 29 7.27 -11.46 -15.57
N ARG A 30 6.55 -10.69 -16.41
CA ARG A 30 5.07 -10.72 -16.42
C ARG A 30 4.48 -11.97 -17.10
N ARG A 31 5.28 -12.81 -17.78
CA ARG A 31 4.79 -13.99 -18.52
C ARG A 31 4.92 -15.32 -17.76
N MET A 32 5.48 -15.33 -16.55
CA MET A 32 5.69 -16.58 -15.82
C MET A 32 5.39 -16.41 -14.33
N VAL A 33 4.19 -16.83 -13.91
CA VAL A 33 3.84 -17.58 -12.68
C VAL A 33 2.31 -17.70 -12.66
N ARG A 34 1.80 -18.64 -13.48
CA ARG A 34 0.53 -19.32 -13.22
C ARG A 34 0.54 -20.70 -13.88
N THR A 35 1.47 -21.56 -13.49
CA THR A 35 1.26 -23.00 -13.60
C THR A 35 0.28 -23.40 -12.50
N LYS A 36 -1.01 -23.35 -12.82
CA LYS A 36 -2.02 -24.06 -12.02
C LYS A 36 -1.68 -25.55 -12.12
N GLN A 37 -1.19 -26.15 -11.04
CA GLN A 37 -1.47 -27.56 -10.84
C GLN A 37 -2.98 -27.68 -10.60
N THR A 38 -3.70 -28.12 -11.62
CA THR A 38 -5.09 -28.55 -11.47
C THR A 38 -5.09 -29.92 -10.82
N ALA A 39 -5.42 -29.98 -9.53
CA ALA A 39 -5.85 -31.23 -8.93
C ALA A 39 -7.07 -31.75 -9.71
N LYS A 40 -7.00 -33.00 -10.19
CA LYS A 40 -8.11 -33.67 -10.86
C LYS A 40 -9.29 -33.77 -9.89
N LYS A 41 -10.42 -33.16 -10.25
CA LYS A 41 -11.66 -33.18 -9.50
C LYS A 41 -12.29 -34.56 -9.66
N SER A 42 -12.21 -35.41 -8.65
CA SER A 42 -13.07 -36.59 -8.56
C SER A 42 -14.52 -36.12 -8.33
N LEU A 43 -15.45 -36.68 -9.10
CA LEU A 43 -16.88 -36.43 -8.97
C LEU A 43 -17.39 -37.08 -7.67
N PRO A 44 -18.10 -36.37 -6.78
CA PRO A 44 -18.91 -37.04 -5.78
C PRO A 44 -20.19 -37.54 -6.45
N ALA A 45 -20.56 -38.78 -6.11
CA ALA A 45 -21.67 -39.51 -6.67
C ALA A 45 -23.02 -38.76 -6.58
N ARG A 46 -23.83 -39.04 -7.59
CA ARG A 46 -25.23 -38.68 -7.84
C ARG A 46 -26.09 -38.79 -6.56
N GLY A 47 -26.28 -37.69 -5.84
CA GLY A 47 -27.14 -37.72 -4.64
C GLY A 47 -27.13 -36.44 -3.80
N LYS A 48 -27.46 -35.27 -4.39
CA LYS A 48 -27.96 -34.07 -3.70
C LYS A 48 -28.23 -32.93 -4.70
N LEU A 49 -29.18 -33.16 -5.62
CA LEU A 49 -29.75 -32.11 -6.45
C LEU A 49 -31.27 -32.21 -6.38
N MET A 50 -31.86 -31.78 -5.26
CA MET A 50 -33.30 -31.57 -5.10
C MET A 50 -33.51 -30.79 -3.80
N LYS A 51 -33.82 -29.49 -3.92
CA LYS A 51 -34.58 -28.62 -3.00
C LYS A 51 -34.15 -27.15 -3.14
N LEU A 52 -34.43 -26.57 -4.30
CA LEU A 52 -34.49 -25.10 -4.46
C LEU A 52 -35.55 -24.77 -5.52
N ARG A 53 -36.83 -25.12 -5.27
CA ARG A 53 -37.96 -24.59 -6.05
C ARG A 53 -39.33 -24.83 -5.41
N THR A 54 -39.67 -24.12 -4.33
CA THR A 54 -41.08 -23.93 -3.92
C THR A 54 -41.22 -22.69 -3.02
N LYS A 55 -41.26 -21.50 -3.62
CA LYS A 55 -41.95 -20.35 -3.00
C LYS A 55 -42.32 -19.30 -4.05
N ARG A 56 -43.23 -19.67 -4.95
CA ARG A 56 -44.16 -18.75 -5.61
C ARG A 56 -45.54 -19.38 -5.47
N ASP A 57 -46.49 -18.53 -5.08
CA ASP A 57 -47.93 -18.78 -4.97
C ASP A 57 -48.41 -19.55 -3.73
N ARG A 58 -48.81 -18.78 -2.72
CA ARG A 58 -49.98 -19.05 -1.84
C ARG A 58 -50.32 -17.75 -1.09
N ILE A 59 -50.86 -16.80 -1.85
CA ILE A 59 -51.72 -15.74 -1.32
C ILE A 59 -53.15 -16.23 -1.55
N SER A 60 -53.76 -16.84 -0.54
CA SER A 60 -55.22 -16.87 -0.35
C SER A 60 -55.59 -17.63 0.94
N GLY A 61 -56.20 -16.91 1.88
CA GLY A 61 -57.20 -17.42 2.82
C GLY A 61 -56.73 -18.27 4.01
N ALA A 62 -56.59 -17.64 5.19
CA ALA A 62 -57.21 -18.08 6.44
C ALA A 62 -56.95 -17.05 7.55
N LYS A 63 -58.03 -16.55 8.17
CA LYS A 63 -58.04 -15.56 9.25
C LYS A 63 -57.90 -16.25 10.64
N HIS A 64 -57.39 -15.45 11.59
CA HIS A 64 -57.45 -15.54 13.06
C HIS A 64 -56.59 -16.56 13.82
N LYS A 65 -55.62 -16.06 14.60
CA LYS A 65 -55.74 -15.91 16.07
C LYS A 65 -54.69 -14.92 16.61
N VAL A 66 -55.14 -14.04 17.49
CA VAL A 66 -54.41 -12.93 18.13
C VAL A 66 -53.60 -13.44 19.34
N ARG A 67 -52.55 -12.67 19.70
CA ARG A 67 -51.74 -12.66 20.94
C ARG A 67 -50.48 -13.53 20.85
N SER A 68 -49.27 -13.03 21.08
CA SER A 68 -48.83 -12.04 22.07
C SER A 68 -47.65 -11.19 21.60
N ASP A 69 -47.67 -9.92 22.00
CA ASP A 69 -46.50 -9.07 22.13
C ASP A 69 -45.44 -9.75 23.01
N ALA A 70 -44.28 -10.07 22.42
CA ALA A 70 -43.04 -10.31 23.14
C ALA A 70 -41.86 -10.26 22.16
N ALA A 71 -41.12 -9.16 22.23
CA ALA A 71 -39.69 -9.02 21.96
C ALA A 71 -39.00 -10.12 21.14
N ASN A 72 -38.64 -9.81 19.91
CA ASN A 72 -37.40 -10.33 19.35
C ASN A 72 -36.69 -9.27 18.52
N GLU A 73 -36.26 -8.21 19.22
CA GLU A 73 -35.25 -7.28 18.71
C GLU A 73 -33.91 -8.02 18.73
N SER A 74 -33.75 -8.91 17.75
CA SER A 74 -32.49 -9.59 17.49
C SER A 74 -31.49 -8.54 17.01
N THR A 75 -30.78 -7.95 17.99
CA THR A 75 -29.58 -7.16 17.79
C THR A 75 -28.53 -8.08 17.17
N SER A 76 -28.66 -8.31 15.86
CA SER A 76 -27.73 -9.10 15.06
C SER A 76 -26.40 -8.35 15.03
N VAL A 77 -25.53 -8.67 15.99
CA VAL A 77 -24.17 -8.12 16.05
C VAL A 77 -23.48 -8.47 14.73
N ILE A 78 -23.37 -7.49 13.83
CA ILE A 78 -22.69 -7.66 12.55
C ILE A 78 -21.23 -8.01 12.87
N LYS A 79 -20.88 -9.28 12.71
CA LYS A 79 -19.50 -9.74 12.88
C LYS A 79 -18.61 -8.93 11.92
N LYS A 80 -17.70 -8.14 12.48
CA LYS A 80 -16.74 -7.35 11.69
C LYS A 80 -15.94 -8.31 10.80
N ARG A 81 -16.10 -8.21 9.49
CA ARG A 81 -15.41 -9.07 8.52
C ARG A 81 -13.90 -8.84 8.60
N ARG A 82 -13.14 -9.89 8.95
CA ARG A 82 -11.67 -9.86 8.91
C ARG A 82 -11.16 -10.12 7.50
N TYR A 83 -10.19 -9.33 7.07
CA TYR A 83 -9.49 -9.53 5.80
C TYR A 83 -8.47 -10.65 5.92
N LYS A 84 -8.28 -11.43 4.85
CA LYS A 84 -7.19 -12.42 4.77
C LYS A 84 -5.83 -11.73 4.90
N PRO A 85 -4.82 -12.38 5.52
CA PRO A 85 -3.48 -11.83 5.59
C PRO A 85 -2.97 -11.48 4.19
N GLY A 86 -2.27 -10.34 4.06
CA GLY A 86 -1.80 -9.80 2.78
C GLY A 86 -2.86 -9.04 1.96
N MET A 87 -4.17 -9.27 2.15
CA MET A 87 -5.20 -8.62 1.35
C MET A 87 -5.24 -7.09 1.58
N ARG A 88 -5.14 -6.64 2.84
CA ARG A 88 -5.08 -5.21 3.16
C ARG A 88 -3.77 -4.58 2.67
N ALA A 89 -2.64 -5.27 2.83
CA ALA A 89 -1.35 -4.79 2.36
C ALA A 89 -1.35 -4.58 0.83
N LEU A 90 -1.90 -5.52 0.06
CA LEU A 90 -2.03 -5.38 -1.40
C LEU A 90 -2.97 -4.25 -1.81
N GLN A 91 -4.07 -4.03 -1.07
CA GLN A 91 -4.96 -2.90 -1.31
C GLN A 91 -4.25 -1.57 -1.03
N GLU A 92 -3.48 -1.50 0.05
CA GLU A 92 -2.71 -0.32 0.44
C GLU A 92 -1.60 -0.01 -0.56
N ILE A 93 -0.81 -0.99 -0.98
CA ILE A 93 0.22 -0.82 -2.03
C ILE A 93 -0.39 -0.21 -3.29
N ARG A 94 -1.51 -0.77 -3.78
CA ARG A 94 -2.19 -0.25 -4.97
C ARG A 94 -2.75 1.16 -4.77
N ARG A 95 -3.19 1.49 -3.55
CA ARG A 95 -3.71 2.82 -3.24
C ARG A 95 -2.56 3.84 -3.22
N LEU A 96 -1.49 3.53 -2.50
CA LEU A 96 -0.32 4.39 -2.34
C LEU A 96 0.38 4.63 -3.67
N GLN A 97 0.53 3.62 -4.52
CA GLN A 97 1.11 3.76 -5.87
C GLN A 97 0.27 4.60 -6.84
N ARG A 98 -1.02 4.83 -6.55
CA ARG A 98 -1.89 5.70 -7.37
C ARG A 98 -1.87 7.16 -6.95
N THR A 99 -1.43 7.44 -5.73
CA THR A 99 -1.47 8.77 -5.12
C THR A 99 -0.05 9.28 -4.90
N VAL A 100 0.11 10.60 -4.84
CA VAL A 100 1.41 11.26 -4.60
C VAL A 100 1.41 12.07 -3.30
N ASN A 101 0.56 11.69 -2.34
CA ASN A 101 0.43 12.38 -1.08
C ASN A 101 1.62 12.03 -0.17
N LEU A 102 2.10 13.02 0.58
CA LEU A 102 3.11 12.80 1.62
C LEU A 102 2.58 11.84 2.70
N LEU A 103 3.41 10.89 3.09
CA LEU A 103 3.08 9.82 4.03
C LEU A 103 3.55 10.13 5.45
N MET A 104 4.61 10.91 5.61
CA MET A 104 5.11 11.32 6.92
C MET A 104 4.31 12.52 7.47
N PRO A 105 3.91 12.50 8.75
CA PRO A 105 3.31 13.67 9.37
C PRO A 105 4.28 14.86 9.39
N ARG A 106 3.82 16.02 8.90
CA ARG A 106 4.66 17.22 8.72
C ARG A 106 5.31 17.73 10.01
N ALA A 107 4.58 17.74 11.13
CA ALA A 107 5.06 18.32 12.39
C ALA A 107 6.23 17.53 13.01
N PRO A 108 6.17 16.20 13.18
CA PRO A 108 7.32 15.37 13.56
C PRO A 108 8.52 15.52 12.63
N PHE A 109 8.29 15.49 11.31
CA PHE A 109 9.38 15.64 10.33
C PHE A 109 10.08 17.01 10.47
N GLN A 110 9.31 18.08 10.63
CA GLN A 110 9.86 19.42 10.85
C GLN A 110 10.71 19.50 12.14
N ARG A 111 10.29 18.86 13.23
CA ARG A 111 11.06 18.82 14.49
C ARG A 111 12.39 18.10 14.27
N LEU A 112 12.37 16.95 13.60
CA LEU A 112 13.57 16.19 13.26
C LEU A 112 14.56 17.00 12.41
N VAL A 113 14.06 17.70 11.38
CA VAL A 113 14.93 18.54 10.53
C VAL A 113 15.62 19.62 11.34
N ARG A 114 14.90 20.27 12.27
CA ARG A 114 15.48 21.32 13.12
C ARG A 114 16.50 20.75 14.10
N GLU A 115 16.22 19.61 14.71
CA GLU A 115 17.15 18.89 15.60
C GLU A 115 18.46 18.55 14.87
N ILE A 116 18.37 17.95 13.68
CA ILE A 116 19.55 17.62 12.87
C ILE A 116 20.31 18.89 12.46
N ALA A 117 19.61 19.94 12.05
CA ALA A 117 20.24 21.19 11.64
C ALA A 117 21.00 21.87 12.79
N MET A 118 20.47 21.79 14.02
CA MET A 118 21.18 22.28 15.20
C MET A 118 22.45 21.46 15.46
N ASN A 119 22.38 20.14 15.34
CA ASN A 119 23.55 19.26 15.55
C ASN A 119 24.65 19.46 14.49
N VAL A 120 24.28 19.80 13.25
CA VAL A 120 25.23 20.03 12.16
C VAL A 120 25.81 21.46 12.20
N SER A 121 25.08 22.41 12.79
CA SER A 121 25.50 23.80 12.95
C SER A 121 26.45 23.94 14.14
N GLU A 122 27.76 23.80 13.91
CA GLU A 122 28.82 23.99 14.92
C GLU A 122 28.79 25.36 15.62
N LYS A 123 28.12 26.37 15.03
CA LYS A 123 28.15 27.77 15.46
C LYS A 123 26.96 28.21 16.33
N ASN A 124 26.10 27.30 16.80
CA ASN A 124 24.90 27.63 17.60
C ASN A 124 24.06 28.78 17.01
N VAL A 125 23.97 28.84 15.67
CA VAL A 125 23.21 29.89 14.98
C VAL A 125 21.74 29.49 14.95
N ASP A 126 20.85 30.42 15.30
CA ASP A 126 19.41 30.22 15.18
C ASP A 126 19.01 30.13 13.69
N LEU A 127 18.90 28.89 13.18
CA LEU A 127 18.55 28.61 11.79
C LEU A 127 17.04 28.77 11.56
N ARG A 128 16.69 29.76 10.75
CA ARG A 128 15.31 29.97 10.28
C ARG A 128 15.06 29.17 9.01
N PHE A 129 14.01 28.37 9.02
CA PHE A 129 13.59 27.55 7.88
C PHE A 129 12.39 28.16 7.18
N GLN A 130 12.48 28.27 5.85
CA GLN A 130 11.32 28.56 5.01
C GLN A 130 10.36 27.36 5.02
N SER A 131 9.05 27.63 4.99
CA SER A 131 8.01 26.59 4.95
C SER A 131 8.15 25.65 3.74
N LEU A 132 8.53 26.20 2.58
CA LEU A 132 8.78 25.44 1.35
C LEU A 132 10.05 24.59 1.41
N ALA A 133 11.08 25.03 2.14
CA ALA A 133 12.31 24.27 2.30
C ALA A 133 12.05 22.96 3.08
N ILE A 134 11.26 23.05 4.15
CA ILE A 134 10.85 21.86 4.92
C ILE A 134 10.04 20.90 4.05
N SER A 135 9.11 21.41 3.23
CA SER A 135 8.34 20.59 2.29
C SER A 135 9.24 19.91 1.25
N ALA A 136 10.21 20.62 0.68
CA ALA A 136 11.14 20.06 -0.30
C ALA A 136 12.03 18.96 0.30
N LEU A 137 12.53 19.15 1.52
CA LEU A 137 13.29 18.13 2.26
C LEU A 137 12.43 16.89 2.52
N GLN A 138 11.15 17.08 2.85
CA GLN A 138 10.22 15.98 3.08
C GLN A 138 9.96 15.19 1.79
N GLU A 139 9.66 15.88 0.69
CA GLU A 139 9.47 15.25 -0.62
C GLU A 139 10.70 14.43 -1.02
N ALA A 140 11.90 15.00 -0.91
CA ALA A 140 13.15 14.32 -1.24
C ALA A 140 13.38 13.08 -0.35
N ALA A 141 13.13 13.19 0.96
CA ALA A 141 13.29 12.08 1.89
C ALA A 141 12.32 10.93 1.61
N GLU A 142 11.05 11.22 1.33
CA GLU A 142 10.05 10.18 1.03
C GLU A 142 10.32 9.47 -0.30
N VAL A 143 10.77 10.23 -1.32
CA VAL A 143 11.19 9.65 -2.61
C VAL A 143 12.38 8.72 -2.41
N TYR A 144 13.40 9.18 -1.68
CA TYR A 144 14.58 8.37 -1.39
C TYR A 144 14.23 7.06 -0.67
N LEU A 145 13.40 7.13 0.38
CA LEU A 145 12.96 5.96 1.12
C LEU A 145 12.14 5.00 0.25
N THR A 146 11.25 5.52 -0.60
CA THR A 146 10.45 4.69 -1.51
C THR A 146 11.34 3.93 -2.49
N CYS A 147 12.28 4.62 -3.15
CA CYS A 147 13.24 3.98 -4.04
C CYS A 147 14.13 2.97 -3.30
N LEU A 148 14.53 3.23 -2.06
CA LEU A 148 15.29 2.29 -1.25
C LEU A 148 14.48 1.03 -0.92
N PHE A 149 13.18 1.17 -0.60
CA PHE A 149 12.30 0.04 -0.33
C PHE A 149 11.98 -0.80 -1.57
N GLU A 150 11.92 -0.19 -2.76
CA GLU A 150 11.79 -0.91 -4.03
C GLU A 150 12.96 -1.87 -4.24
N ASP A 151 14.19 -1.39 -4.11
CA ASP A 151 15.39 -2.22 -4.21
C ASP A 151 15.48 -3.26 -3.09
N THR A 152 15.12 -2.88 -1.86
CA THR A 152 15.11 -3.78 -0.71
C THR A 152 14.12 -4.94 -0.92
N ASN A 153 12.99 -4.65 -1.55
CA ASN A 153 12.00 -5.67 -1.90
C ASN A 153 12.54 -6.63 -2.98
N LEU A 154 13.30 -6.13 -3.97
CA LEU A 154 13.98 -6.99 -4.94
C LEU A 154 15.01 -7.90 -4.26
N ALA A 155 15.78 -7.39 -3.29
CA ALA A 155 16.72 -8.19 -2.51
C ALA A 155 16.03 -9.28 -1.66
N ALA A 156 14.88 -8.96 -1.06
CA ALA A 156 14.08 -9.94 -0.32
C ALA A 156 13.55 -11.06 -1.24
N ILE A 157 13.06 -10.71 -2.43
CA ILE A 157 12.60 -11.68 -3.45
C ILE A 157 13.76 -12.55 -3.96
N HIS A 158 14.93 -11.95 -4.18
CA HIS A 158 16.15 -12.68 -4.55
C HIS A 158 16.50 -13.76 -3.51
N ALA A 159 16.31 -13.45 -2.22
CA ALA A 159 16.47 -14.39 -1.12
C ALA A 159 15.24 -15.31 -0.87
N LYS A 160 14.30 -15.41 -1.82
CA LYS A 160 13.08 -16.24 -1.76
C LYS A 160 12.14 -15.90 -0.58
N ARG A 161 12.13 -14.64 -0.13
CA ARG A 161 11.27 -14.14 0.94
C ARG A 161 10.28 -13.09 0.43
N VAL A 162 9.20 -12.88 1.20
CA VAL A 162 8.22 -11.81 0.98
C VAL A 162 8.37 -10.69 2.02
N THR A 163 8.90 -11.00 3.18
CA THR A 163 9.17 -10.02 4.25
C THR A 163 10.58 -9.43 4.09
N ILE A 164 10.66 -8.10 4.09
CA ILE A 164 11.93 -7.37 4.11
C ILE A 164 12.55 -7.40 5.52
N PHE A 165 13.87 -7.47 5.59
CA PHE A 165 14.64 -7.45 6.84
C PHE A 165 15.74 -6.37 6.79
N PRO A 166 16.30 -5.96 7.95
CA PRO A 166 17.37 -4.97 7.99
C PRO A 166 18.60 -5.32 7.13
N LYS A 167 18.92 -6.62 7.01
CA LYS A 167 20.00 -7.12 6.15
C LYS A 167 19.78 -6.83 4.66
N ASP A 168 18.53 -6.77 4.20
CA ASP A 168 18.19 -6.46 2.81
C ASP A 168 18.48 -4.98 2.53
N ILE A 169 18.15 -4.10 3.48
CA ILE A 169 18.46 -2.66 3.40
C ILE A 169 19.97 -2.45 3.41
N GLN A 170 20.69 -3.08 4.36
CA GLN A 170 22.14 -2.98 4.45
C GLN A 170 22.83 -3.45 3.16
N PHE A 171 22.36 -4.56 2.57
CA PHE A 171 22.84 -5.06 1.30
C PHE A 171 22.65 -4.06 0.16
N VAL A 172 21.44 -3.49 0.01
CA VAL A 172 21.15 -2.49 -1.03
C VAL A 172 21.99 -1.23 -0.84
N ARG A 173 22.08 -0.70 0.39
CA ARG A 173 22.90 0.49 0.67
C ARG A 173 24.38 0.28 0.39
N ARG A 174 24.87 -0.94 0.62
CA ARG A 174 26.25 -1.35 0.27
C ARG A 174 26.45 -1.38 -1.24
N LEU A 175 25.51 -1.95 -2.00
CA LEU A 175 25.56 -1.96 -3.46
C LEU A 175 25.47 -0.56 -4.08
N ARG A 176 24.64 0.31 -3.50
CA ARG A 176 24.51 1.72 -3.93
C ARG A 176 25.75 2.58 -3.61
N GLY A 177 26.71 2.06 -2.84
CA GLY A 177 27.91 2.80 -2.45
C GLY A 177 27.68 3.89 -1.38
N GLU A 178 26.51 3.91 -0.72
CA GLU A 178 26.16 4.92 0.29
C GLU A 178 27.02 4.82 1.56
N PHE A 179 27.54 3.62 1.85
CA PHE A 179 28.39 3.37 3.02
C PHE A 179 29.83 3.89 2.85
N ALA A 180 30.28 4.10 1.61
CA ALA A 180 31.67 4.49 1.32
C ALA A 180 31.95 5.99 1.57
N ARG A 181 30.94 6.79 1.94
CA ARG A 181 31.05 8.25 2.06
C ARG A 181 31.20 8.78 3.48
N PHE A 182 31.11 7.95 4.52
CA PHE A 182 31.28 8.36 5.94
C PHE A 182 32.41 7.61 6.66
N GLY A 183 33.35 7.05 5.90
CA GLY A 183 34.54 6.39 6.43
C GLY A 183 35.80 6.89 5.73
N ARG A 184 36.15 8.15 5.96
CA ARG A 184 37.51 8.73 5.99
C ARG A 184 37.40 10.18 6.43
#